data_AF-A0A9E3ENL6-F1
#
_entry.id   AF-A0A9E3ENL6-F1
#
_cell.length_a   1.000
_cell.length_b   1.000
_cell.length_c   1.000
_cell.angle_alpha   90.00
_cell.angle_beta   90.00
_cell.angle_gamma   90.00
#
_symmetry.space_group_name_H-M   'P 1'
#
loop_
_entity.id
_entity.type
_entity.pdbx_description
1 polymer ?
#
loop_
_entity_poly.entity_id
_entity_poly.type
_entity_poly.pdbx_seq_one_letter_code
_entity_poly.pdbx_strand_id
1 'polypeptide(L)'
;MSRLKKIFFQAALVFVALLALTIGGISLRAVHASNAASVSQAAASKTLNAYVTSYGFNDNSPPSADIAYPVIHQKATEGKGTYSDPITFATDKSEIGVGTRVYVPFLQKYFIMEDDCAECDSDWSGSHKYHIDLWMGPQHSSNATSLYNCEDSITRDSTQIIVKPARNLTVDTTPLFKNNKCTAVIH
;
A
#
# COMPACT_ATOMS: atom_id res chain seq x y z
N MET A 1 -8.31 2.11 -47.85
CA MET A 1 -9.13 1.66 -48.99
C MET A 1 -8.22 1.33 -50.17
N SER A 2 -7.99 0.05 -50.46
CA SER A 2 -7.78 -0.47 -51.82
C SER A 2 -7.76 -1.99 -51.71
N ARG A 3 -8.96 -2.59 -51.83
CA ARG A 3 -9.10 -4.03 -52.00
C ARG A 3 -8.80 -4.33 -53.47
N LEU A 4 -7.79 -5.14 -53.74
CA LEU A 4 -7.52 -5.68 -55.07
C LEU A 4 -7.63 -7.20 -54.95
N LYS A 5 -8.74 -7.74 -55.46
CA LYS A 5 -8.79 -8.55 -56.69
C LYS A 5 -8.22 -9.96 -56.45
N LYS A 6 -8.84 -11.06 -56.87
CA LYS A 6 -10.01 -11.40 -57.68
C LYS A 6 -9.77 -12.90 -58.00
N ILE A 7 -10.78 -13.56 -58.57
CA ILE A 7 -10.64 -14.68 -59.50
C ILE A 7 -10.31 -16.04 -58.85
N PHE A 8 -11.26 -16.97 -58.73
CA PHE A 8 -12.02 -17.74 -59.76
C PHE A 8 -11.34 -19.08 -60.06
N PHE A 9 -12.22 -20.08 -60.28
CA PHE A 9 -11.99 -21.41 -60.84
C PHE A 9 -11.24 -22.39 -59.94
N GLN A 10 -11.87 -23.54 -59.69
CA GLN A 10 -11.51 -24.77 -60.39
C GLN A 10 -12.61 -25.81 -60.25
N ALA A 11 -12.76 -26.57 -61.34
CA ALA A 11 -13.81 -27.51 -61.61
C ALA A 11 -13.58 -28.84 -60.89
N ALA A 12 -14.67 -29.60 -60.80
CA ALA A 12 -14.77 -30.92 -60.21
C ALA A 12 -13.87 -31.95 -60.91
N LEU A 13 -13.44 -32.99 -60.18
CA LEU A 13 -13.39 -34.35 -60.71
C LEU A 13 -13.31 -35.42 -59.59
N VAL A 14 -14.39 -36.22 -59.55
CA VAL A 14 -14.45 -37.70 -59.46
C VAL A 14 -14.06 -38.44 -58.16
N PHE A 15 -15.12 -39.07 -57.63
CA PHE A 15 -15.26 -40.25 -56.78
C PHE A 15 -14.14 -41.31 -56.84
N VAL A 16 -13.72 -41.79 -55.65
CA VAL A 16 -13.72 -43.23 -55.31
C VAL A 16 -13.98 -43.38 -53.81
N ALA A 17 -15.01 -44.16 -53.45
CA ALA A 17 -15.31 -44.56 -52.08
C ALA A 17 -14.58 -45.86 -51.72
N LEU A 18 -13.98 -45.93 -50.54
CA LEU A 18 -13.74 -47.20 -49.84
C LEU A 18 -13.85 -46.98 -48.33
N LEU A 19 -14.79 -47.72 -47.74
CA LEU A 19 -15.07 -47.80 -46.31
C LEU A 19 -13.83 -48.23 -45.52
N ALA A 20 -13.54 -47.51 -44.45
CA ALA A 20 -12.95 -48.09 -43.26
C ALA A 20 -13.84 -47.70 -42.07
N LEU A 21 -14.63 -48.66 -41.59
CA LEU A 21 -15.21 -48.59 -40.25
C LEU A 21 -14.05 -48.66 -39.25
N THR A 22 -13.65 -47.51 -38.72
CA THR A 22 -12.99 -47.45 -37.43
C THR A 22 -13.99 -46.82 -36.46
N ILE A 23 -14.46 -47.64 -35.52
CA ILE A 23 -15.14 -47.14 -34.32
C ILE A 23 -14.05 -46.47 -33.49
N GLY A 24 -13.66 -45.26 -33.90
CA GLY A 24 -12.83 -44.36 -33.12
C GLY A 24 -13.72 -43.70 -32.09
N GLY A 25 -13.67 -44.18 -30.85
CA GLY A 25 -14.28 -43.49 -29.73
C GLY A 25 -13.83 -42.03 -29.74
N ILE A 26 -14.77 -41.13 -29.98
CA ILE A 26 -14.58 -39.69 -29.81
C ILE A 26 -14.39 -39.49 -28.30
N SER A 27 -13.16 -39.61 -27.82
CA SER A 27 -12.79 -39.02 -26.54
C SER A 27 -12.87 -37.52 -26.75
N LEU A 28 -14.03 -36.96 -26.40
CA LEU A 28 -14.23 -35.54 -26.22
C LEU A 28 -13.22 -35.09 -25.14
N ARG A 29 -12.03 -34.66 -25.57
CA ARG A 29 -11.12 -33.97 -24.65
C ARG A 29 -11.76 -32.62 -24.39
N ALA A 30 -12.53 -32.56 -23.31
CA ALA A 30 -12.92 -31.32 -22.68
C ALA A 30 -11.63 -30.54 -22.41
N VAL A 31 -11.37 -29.52 -23.22
CA VAL A 31 -10.41 -28.47 -22.92
C VAL A 31 -10.95 -27.78 -21.68
N HIS A 32 -10.51 -28.27 -20.52
CA HIS A 32 -10.69 -27.56 -19.27
C HIS A 32 -9.82 -26.32 -19.39
N ALA A 33 -10.43 -25.20 -19.76
CA ALA A 33 -9.85 -23.89 -19.52
C ALA A 33 -9.70 -23.78 -18.00
N SER A 34 -8.50 -24.08 -17.50
CA SER A 34 -8.12 -23.78 -16.14
C SER A 34 -8.09 -22.26 -16.03
N ASN A 35 -9.21 -21.68 -15.61
CA ASN A 35 -9.22 -20.36 -14.98
C ASN A 35 -8.45 -20.48 -13.66
N ALA A 36 -7.12 -20.51 -13.76
CA ALA A 36 -6.26 -20.19 -12.64
C ALA A 36 -6.47 -18.70 -12.37
N ALA A 37 -7.47 -18.39 -11.55
CA ALA A 37 -7.53 -17.11 -10.88
C ALA A 37 -6.18 -16.95 -10.17
N SER A 38 -5.38 -16.01 -10.64
CA SER A 38 -4.19 -15.54 -9.94
C SER A 38 -4.66 -14.92 -8.64
N VAL A 39 -4.74 -15.75 -7.59
CA VAL A 39 -4.87 -15.26 -6.23
C VAL A 39 -3.59 -14.47 -5.99
N SER A 40 -3.66 -13.14 -6.11
CA SER A 40 -2.61 -12.26 -5.66
C SER A 40 -2.31 -12.66 -4.23
N GLN A 41 -1.15 -13.29 -4.00
CA GLN A 41 -0.76 -13.73 -2.68
C GLN A 41 -0.62 -12.48 -1.84
N ALA A 42 -1.59 -12.23 -0.96
CA ALA A 42 -1.53 -11.17 0.01
C ALA A 42 -0.19 -11.34 0.73
N ALA A 43 0.70 -10.37 0.56
CA ALA A 43 2.03 -10.44 1.14
C ALA A 43 1.91 -10.61 2.66
N ALA A 44 2.70 -11.54 3.20
CA ALA A 44 2.59 -11.93 4.60
C ALA A 44 2.85 -10.75 5.55
N SER A 45 2.14 -10.73 6.68
CA SER A 45 2.40 -9.80 7.79
C SER A 45 3.83 -10.00 8.28
N LYS A 46 4.55 -8.90 8.55
CA LYS A 46 5.93 -8.90 9.05
C LYS A 46 6.05 -7.96 10.24
N THR A 47 6.60 -8.46 11.35
CA THR A 47 7.03 -7.62 12.47
C THR A 47 8.50 -7.29 12.32
N LEU A 48 8.85 -6.02 12.50
CA LEU A 48 10.23 -5.54 12.47
C LEU A 48 10.40 -4.40 13.48
N ASN A 49 11.65 -4.08 13.82
CA ASN A 49 11.96 -2.89 14.59
C ASN A 49 12.28 -1.74 13.63
N ALA A 50 11.71 -0.57 13.88
CA ALA A 50 11.96 0.65 13.13
C ALA A 50 12.37 1.79 14.08
N TYR A 51 13.15 2.72 13.55
CA TYR A 51 13.23 4.06 14.07
C TYR A 51 11.92 4.78 13.73
N VAL A 52 11.26 5.33 14.75
CA VAL A 52 9.93 5.95 14.59
C VAL A 52 10.04 7.39 15.05
N THR A 53 9.78 8.33 14.13
CA THR A 53 9.66 9.77 14.40
C THR A 53 8.23 10.22 14.13
N SER A 54 7.98 11.53 14.18
CA SER A 54 6.70 12.11 13.80
C SER A 54 6.89 13.47 13.16
N TYR A 55 5.91 13.84 12.33
CA TYR A 55 5.86 15.11 11.60
C TYR A 55 4.43 15.67 11.60
N GLY A 56 4.29 16.93 11.22
CA GLY A 56 3.02 17.59 11.04
C GLY A 56 3.03 18.64 9.94
N PHE A 57 2.03 19.53 9.97
CA PHE A 57 1.87 20.53 8.90
C PHE A 57 3.06 21.50 8.83
N ASN A 58 3.64 21.84 9.98
CA ASN A 58 4.62 22.92 10.08
C ASN A 58 5.99 22.55 9.49
N ASP A 59 6.34 21.27 9.50
CA ASP A 59 7.63 20.70 9.12
C ASP A 59 7.55 19.74 7.92
N ASN A 60 6.34 19.37 7.49
CA ASN A 60 6.16 18.88 6.11
C ASN A 60 6.72 19.93 5.12
N SER A 61 7.35 19.50 4.03
CA SER A 61 8.25 20.34 3.23
C SER A 61 7.77 20.52 1.78
N PRO A 62 7.21 21.70 1.40
CA PRO A 62 6.96 22.89 2.22
C PRO A 62 5.75 22.72 3.17
N PRO A 63 5.60 23.61 4.18
CA PRO A 63 4.55 23.48 5.20
C PRO A 63 3.16 23.33 4.58
N SER A 64 2.60 22.13 4.71
CA SER A 64 1.36 21.73 4.06
C SER A 64 0.84 20.41 4.64
N ALA A 65 -0.38 20.03 4.23
CA ALA A 65 -0.88 18.68 4.42
C ALA A 65 -0.77 17.84 3.14
N ASP A 66 0.04 18.28 2.17
CA ASP A 66 0.19 17.60 0.90
C ASP A 66 0.97 16.31 1.13
N ILE A 67 0.67 15.29 0.32
CA ILE A 67 1.25 13.96 0.43
C ILE A 67 1.79 13.52 -0.92
N ALA A 68 2.93 12.84 -0.93
CA ALA A 68 3.58 12.42 -2.17
C ALA A 68 2.81 11.36 -2.97
N TYR A 69 2.08 10.46 -2.27
CA TYR A 69 1.47 9.27 -2.84
C TYR A 69 0.02 9.05 -2.38
N PRO A 70 -0.95 9.86 -2.83
CA PRO A 70 -2.37 9.67 -2.52
C PRO A 70 -2.87 8.27 -2.91
N VAL A 71 -3.39 7.50 -1.95
CA VAL A 71 -4.03 6.18 -2.21
C VAL A 71 -5.49 6.19 -1.77
N ILE A 72 -5.74 6.51 -0.50
CA ILE A 72 -7.09 6.65 0.08
C ILE A 72 -7.33 8.06 0.64
N HIS A 73 -6.27 8.81 0.97
CA HIS A 73 -6.36 10.20 1.37
C HIS A 73 -5.88 11.13 0.25
N GLN A 74 -6.34 12.38 0.26
CA GLN A 74 -5.87 13.44 -0.65
C GLN A 74 -4.88 14.39 0.04
N LYS A 75 -4.80 14.32 1.36
CA LYS A 75 -3.95 15.10 2.26
C LYS A 75 -3.61 14.24 3.47
N ALA A 76 -2.50 14.51 4.13
CA ALA A 76 -2.08 13.80 5.34
C ALA A 76 -3.16 13.95 6.42
N THR A 77 -3.49 12.87 7.13
CA THR A 77 -4.57 12.88 8.12
C THR A 77 -4.25 12.00 9.32
N GLU A 78 -4.71 12.41 10.50
CA GLU A 78 -4.73 11.52 11.68
C GLU A 78 -5.85 10.47 11.58
N GLY A 79 -6.87 10.67 10.74
CA GLY A 79 -8.01 9.77 10.66
C GLY A 79 -8.56 9.37 12.05
N LYS A 80 -8.81 8.08 12.25
CA LYS A 80 -9.08 7.49 13.59
C LYS A 80 -7.98 6.55 14.08
N GLY A 81 -6.96 6.30 13.27
CA GLY A 81 -5.95 5.27 13.53
C GLY A 81 -6.49 3.84 13.48
N THR A 82 -7.64 3.61 12.83
CA THR A 82 -8.21 2.26 12.64
C THR A 82 -7.75 1.66 11.31
N TYR A 83 -7.90 0.35 11.09
CA TYR A 83 -7.51 -0.25 9.80
C TYR A 83 -8.24 0.39 8.59
N SER A 84 -9.51 0.74 8.75
CA SER A 84 -10.34 1.37 7.71
C SER A 84 -10.17 2.88 7.59
N ASP A 85 -9.62 3.52 8.62
CA ASP A 85 -9.40 4.97 8.71
C ASP A 85 -8.02 5.20 9.37
N PRO A 86 -6.94 4.80 8.66
CA PRO A 86 -5.58 4.83 9.20
C PRO A 86 -5.00 6.25 9.16
N ILE A 87 -3.94 6.47 9.94
CA ILE A 87 -3.17 7.72 9.92
C ILE A 87 -2.19 7.70 8.74
N THR A 88 -1.91 8.84 8.11
CA THR A 88 -0.83 8.94 7.10
C THR A 88 0.55 8.75 7.75
N PHE A 89 1.46 8.06 7.08
CA PHE A 89 2.88 8.11 7.46
C PHE A 89 3.77 8.25 6.22
N ALA A 90 4.98 8.74 6.45
CA ALA A 90 6.03 8.90 5.45
C ALA A 90 7.19 7.92 5.70
N THR A 91 7.84 7.50 4.63
CA THR A 91 9.06 6.67 4.62
C THR A 91 9.58 6.59 3.18
N ASP A 92 10.70 5.91 2.93
CA ASP A 92 11.13 5.58 1.56
C ASP A 92 10.16 4.55 0.93
N LYS A 93 9.66 4.83 -0.28
CA LYS A 93 8.72 3.93 -0.99
C LYS A 93 9.27 2.53 -1.30
N SER A 94 10.59 2.36 -1.27
CA SER A 94 11.31 1.09 -1.43
C SER A 94 11.56 0.41 -0.08
N GLU A 95 11.51 1.13 1.04
CA GLU A 95 11.48 0.57 2.40
C GLU A 95 10.13 -0.10 2.67
N ILE A 96 9.04 0.67 2.58
CA ILE A 96 7.66 0.18 2.69
C ILE A 96 6.84 0.75 1.53
N GLY A 97 6.35 -0.15 0.68
CA GLY A 97 5.64 0.25 -0.53
C GLY A 97 4.38 1.08 -0.28
N VAL A 98 4.15 2.06 -1.14
CA VAL A 98 2.96 2.93 -1.18
C VAL A 98 1.65 2.15 -0.97
N GLY A 99 0.77 2.69 -0.13
CA GLY A 99 -0.52 2.11 0.25
C GLY A 99 -0.42 0.96 1.26
N THR A 100 0.78 0.56 1.66
CA THR A 100 0.96 -0.44 2.71
C THR A 100 0.51 0.12 4.05
N ARG A 101 -0.32 -0.65 4.75
CA ARG A 101 -0.66 -0.35 6.14
C ARG A 101 0.39 -0.92 7.08
N VAL A 102 0.71 -0.16 8.11
CA VAL A 102 1.47 -0.61 9.28
C VAL A 102 0.62 -0.46 10.54
N TYR A 103 0.94 -1.22 11.56
CA TYR A 103 0.39 -1.04 12.90
C TYR A 103 1.54 -0.75 13.85
N VAL A 104 1.40 0.30 14.65
CA VAL A 104 2.39 0.76 15.63
C VAL A 104 1.87 0.40 17.02
N PRO A 105 2.35 -0.70 17.64
CA PRO A 105 1.74 -1.26 18.86
C PRO A 105 1.77 -0.32 20.05
N PHE A 106 2.86 0.42 20.27
CA PHE A 106 2.98 1.33 21.42
C PHE A 106 2.02 2.54 21.34
N LEU A 107 1.41 2.79 20.18
CA LEU A 107 0.35 3.77 20.00
C LEU A 107 -1.03 3.14 19.79
N GLN A 108 -1.09 1.81 19.64
CA GLN A 108 -2.26 1.05 19.23
C GLN A 108 -3.00 1.65 18.03
N LYS A 109 -2.27 1.95 16.96
CA LYS A 109 -2.81 2.66 15.79
C LYS A 109 -2.33 2.05 14.47
N TYR A 110 -3.21 2.10 13.49
CA TYR A 110 -2.90 1.79 12.09
C TYR A 110 -2.50 3.05 11.33
N PHE A 111 -1.48 2.92 10.50
CA PHE A 111 -1.00 3.94 9.60
C PHE A 111 -0.96 3.40 8.15
N ILE A 112 -0.97 4.28 7.15
CA ILE A 112 -0.85 3.95 5.73
C ILE A 112 0.23 4.80 5.05
N MET A 113 1.06 4.16 4.23
CA MET A 113 2.16 4.82 3.53
C MET A 113 1.58 5.61 2.36
N GLU A 114 1.55 6.93 2.49
CA GLU A 114 1.04 7.81 1.43
C GLU A 114 1.92 9.04 1.24
N ASP A 115 3.00 9.19 2.01
CA ASP A 115 3.86 10.35 1.97
C ASP A 115 5.34 9.95 1.93
N ASP A 116 6.21 10.91 1.64
CA ASP A 116 7.64 10.72 1.42
C ASP A 116 8.46 11.52 2.43
N CYS A 117 9.65 11.03 2.78
CA CYS A 117 10.49 11.61 3.83
C CYS A 117 11.96 11.54 3.39
N ALA A 118 12.58 12.70 3.17
CA ALA A 118 13.94 12.78 2.61
C ALA A 118 15.01 12.15 3.52
N GLU A 119 14.85 12.25 4.85
CA GLU A 119 15.75 11.58 5.79
C GLU A 119 15.55 10.06 5.76
N CYS A 120 14.31 9.59 5.60
CA CYS A 120 13.97 8.18 5.47
C CYS A 120 14.58 7.58 4.19
N ASP A 121 14.54 8.31 3.07
CA ASP A 121 15.24 7.93 1.82
C ASP A 121 16.75 7.79 2.01
N SER A 122 17.36 8.72 2.76
CA SER A 122 18.80 8.72 3.06
C SER A 122 19.18 7.54 3.97
N ASP A 123 18.40 7.30 5.01
CA ASP A 123 18.56 6.18 5.94
C ASP A 123 18.43 4.81 5.22
N TRP A 124 17.43 4.70 4.34
CA TRP A 124 17.16 3.49 3.59
C TRP A 124 18.25 3.21 2.54
N SER A 125 18.55 4.19 1.68
CA SER A 125 19.55 4.03 0.62
C SER A 125 20.98 3.85 1.16
N GLY A 126 21.30 4.46 2.30
CA GLY A 126 22.63 4.37 2.91
C GLY A 126 22.86 3.09 3.71
N SER A 127 21.84 2.62 4.45
CA SER A 127 22.05 1.56 5.45
C SER A 127 20.91 0.54 5.58
N HIS A 128 19.84 0.67 4.80
CA HIS A 128 18.60 -0.08 4.96
C HIS A 128 18.04 0.00 6.40
N LYS A 129 18.22 1.16 7.04
CA LYS A 129 17.63 1.46 8.33
C LYS A 129 16.14 1.67 8.13
N TYR A 130 15.31 0.91 8.85
CA TYR A 130 13.87 1.12 8.84
C TYR A 130 13.56 2.42 9.59
N HIS A 131 13.01 3.40 8.89
CA HIS A 131 12.64 4.72 9.41
C HIS A 131 11.26 5.10 8.89
N ILE A 132 10.31 5.24 9.80
CA ILE A 132 8.97 5.74 9.49
C ILE A 132 8.68 7.02 10.27
N ASP A 133 7.96 7.94 9.62
CA ASP A 133 7.63 9.24 10.16
C ASP A 133 6.11 9.41 10.22
N LEU A 134 5.56 9.58 11.42
CA LEU A 134 4.13 9.47 11.68
C LEU A 134 3.45 10.84 11.67
N TRP A 135 2.38 11.02 10.89
CA TRP A 135 1.64 12.28 10.88
C TRP A 135 0.86 12.49 12.18
N MET A 136 1.03 13.65 12.83
CA MET A 136 0.30 14.05 14.04
C MET A 136 -0.77 15.13 13.79
N GLY A 137 -0.79 15.75 12.61
CA GLY A 137 -1.75 16.80 12.27
C GLY A 137 -1.62 18.09 13.12
N PRO A 138 -2.58 19.02 13.00
CA PRO A 138 -3.73 19.00 12.10
C PRO A 138 -3.34 19.33 10.64
N GLN A 139 -4.31 19.34 9.71
CA GLN A 139 -4.11 19.71 8.29
C GLN A 139 -3.94 21.23 8.04
N HIS A 140 -3.51 21.96 9.05
CA HIS A 140 -3.25 23.39 8.99
C HIS A 140 -2.14 23.73 9.98
N SER A 141 -1.52 24.90 9.82
CA SER A 141 -0.46 25.32 10.74
C SER A 141 -0.95 25.36 12.18
N SER A 142 -0.12 24.86 13.08
CA SER A 142 -0.38 24.80 14.52
C SER A 142 0.75 25.50 15.29
N ASN A 143 0.65 25.55 16.61
CA ASN A 143 1.75 26.07 17.42
C ASN A 143 2.97 25.14 17.31
N ALA A 144 4.02 25.61 16.64
CA ALA A 144 5.22 24.82 16.34
C ALA A 144 5.85 24.19 17.59
N THR A 145 6.05 24.96 18.67
CA THR A 145 6.63 24.42 19.91
C THR A 145 5.80 23.29 20.49
N SER A 146 4.47 23.43 20.50
CA SER A 146 3.59 22.40 21.07
C SER A 146 3.59 21.13 20.22
N LEU A 147 3.63 21.29 18.89
CA LEU A 147 3.68 20.18 17.94
C LEU A 147 5.02 19.45 18.02
N TYR A 148 6.14 20.17 17.93
CA TYR A 148 7.50 19.59 18.01
C TYR A 148 7.74 18.86 19.33
N ASN A 149 7.31 19.45 20.45
CA ASN A 149 7.40 18.75 21.75
C ASN A 149 6.57 17.46 21.78
N CYS A 150 5.48 17.38 21.03
CA CYS A 150 4.67 16.16 20.94
C CYS A 150 5.34 15.11 20.07
N GLU A 151 5.87 15.51 18.91
CA GLU A 151 6.66 14.65 18.02
C GLU A 151 7.84 14.04 18.77
N ASP A 152 8.64 14.86 19.46
CA ASP A 152 9.76 14.43 20.30
C ASP A 152 9.34 13.42 21.38
N SER A 153 8.17 13.64 22.02
CA SER A 153 7.72 12.79 23.13
C SER A 153 7.38 11.34 22.70
N ILE A 154 7.00 11.15 21.44
CA ILE A 154 6.62 9.83 20.92
C ILE A 154 7.70 9.15 20.07
N THR A 155 8.77 9.88 19.71
CA THR A 155 9.92 9.32 18.99
C THR A 155 10.53 8.12 19.72
N ARG A 156 10.88 7.07 18.97
CA ARG A 156 11.51 5.85 19.48
C ARG A 156 12.69 5.43 18.60
N ASP A 157 13.89 5.36 19.20
CA ASP A 157 15.12 4.93 18.53
C ASP A 157 15.01 3.53 17.89
N SER A 158 14.26 2.64 18.53
CA SER A 158 13.93 1.32 18.00
C SER A 158 12.68 0.79 18.67
N THR A 159 11.62 0.53 17.90
CA THR A 159 10.39 -0.07 18.40
C THR A 159 9.73 -0.97 17.35
N GLN A 160 8.91 -1.91 17.80
CA GLN A 160 8.22 -2.82 16.89
C GLN A 160 7.17 -2.09 16.06
N ILE A 161 7.09 -2.43 14.79
CA ILE A 161 5.94 -2.17 13.91
C ILE A 161 5.52 -3.46 13.22
N ILE A 162 4.25 -3.54 12.85
CA ILE A 162 3.71 -4.67 12.09
C ILE A 162 3.32 -4.18 10.70
N VAL A 163 4.09 -4.57 9.69
CA VAL A 163 3.83 -4.29 8.28
C VAL A 163 2.80 -5.30 7.75
N LYS A 164 1.80 -4.81 7.01
CA LYS A 164 0.64 -5.60 6.54
C LYS A 164 -0.08 -6.32 7.69
N PRO A 165 -0.49 -5.58 8.73
CA PRO A 165 -1.07 -6.14 9.95
C PRO A 165 -2.45 -6.76 9.70
N ALA A 166 -2.88 -7.64 10.63
CA ALA A 166 -4.26 -8.08 10.72
C ALA A 166 -5.21 -6.87 10.94
N ARG A 167 -6.48 -7.00 10.57
CA ARG A 167 -7.45 -5.89 10.57
C ARG A 167 -8.13 -5.63 11.93
N ASN A 168 -7.89 -6.49 12.91
CA ASN A 168 -8.62 -6.58 14.18
C ASN A 168 -7.71 -6.42 15.42
N LEU A 169 -6.57 -5.75 15.27
CA LEU A 169 -5.74 -5.38 16.43
C LEU A 169 -6.47 -4.30 17.24
N THR A 170 -6.16 -4.25 18.54
CA THR A 170 -6.69 -3.22 19.45
C THR A 170 -6.38 -1.83 18.90
N VAL A 171 -7.32 -0.88 19.05
CA VAL A 171 -7.11 0.49 18.58
C VAL A 171 -7.41 1.48 19.70
N ASP A 172 -6.48 2.41 19.91
CA ASP A 172 -6.75 3.66 20.62
C ASP A 172 -7.11 4.74 19.59
N THR A 173 -8.33 5.28 19.65
CA THR A 173 -8.80 6.31 18.71
C THR A 173 -8.54 7.75 19.20
N THR A 174 -7.83 7.93 20.31
CA THR A 174 -7.45 9.26 20.81
C THR A 174 -6.54 9.95 19.80
N PRO A 175 -6.84 11.17 19.32
CA PRO A 175 -5.93 11.92 18.45
C PRO A 175 -4.51 12.00 19.03
N LEU A 176 -3.47 12.00 18.20
CA LEU A 176 -2.10 12.16 18.69
C LEU A 176 -1.84 13.60 19.12
N PHE A 177 -2.37 14.57 18.37
CA PHE A 177 -2.27 15.99 18.68
C PHE A 177 -3.58 16.73 18.43
N LYS A 178 -4.06 17.47 19.44
CA LYS A 178 -5.33 18.21 19.34
C LYS A 178 -5.29 19.50 20.14
N ASN A 179 -5.82 20.58 19.55
CA ASN A 179 -5.94 21.89 20.20
C ASN A 179 -4.60 22.41 20.77
N ASN A 180 -3.52 22.27 19.99
CA ASN A 180 -2.15 22.62 20.42
C ASN A 180 -1.68 21.86 21.68
N LYS A 181 -2.13 20.63 21.85
CA LYS A 181 -1.73 19.76 22.97
C LYS A 181 -1.42 18.37 22.46
N CYS A 182 -0.37 17.79 23.01
CA CYS A 182 -0.09 16.38 22.85
C CYS A 182 -1.15 15.57 23.59
N THR A 183 -1.84 14.71 22.87
CA THR A 183 -2.89 13.81 23.41
C THR A 183 -2.59 12.34 23.13
N ALA A 184 -1.43 12.04 22.53
CA ALA A 184 -0.96 10.70 22.30
C ALA A 184 -0.93 9.87 23.60
N VAL A 185 -1.38 8.62 23.50
CA VAL A 185 -1.37 7.64 24.58
C VAL A 185 -0.36 6.56 24.23
N ILE A 186 0.57 6.29 25.15
CA ILE A 186 1.57 5.23 25.03
C ILE A 186 1.06 3.99 25.76
N HIS A 187 1.12 2.83 25.10
CA HIS A 187 0.64 1.53 25.59
C HIS A 187 1.76 0.53 25.81
#